data_AF-A0A6S7K2Y1-F1
#
_entry.id   AF-A0A6S7K2Y1-F1
#
_cell.length_a   1.000
_cell.length_b   1.000
_cell.length_c   1.000
_cell.angle_alpha   90.00
_cell.angle_beta   90.00
_cell.angle_gamma   90.00
#
_symmetry.space_group_name_H-M   'P 1'
#
loop_
_entity.id
_entity.type
_entity.pdbx_description
1 polymer ?
#
loop_
_entity_poly.entity_id
_entity_poly.type
_entity_poly.pdbx_seq_one_letter_code
_entity_poly.pdbx_strand_id
1 'polypeptide(L)'
;MTIRLTRDKAIDLKKACKALRTASKPQTIREVARIIGKIVASFPGVMYGPLYHRELDKDKTQALKEAKGDFDATMALSQSAKTELHWWECHVENSFPKLTHEEPQQKITTDASGWGAEYQDISTGGCGLSLKLQITLTTLKC
;
A
#
# COMPACT_ATOMS: atom_id res chain seq x y z
N MET A 1 -10.84 17.06 -9.82
CA MET A 1 -9.37 17.09 -9.87
C MET A 1 -8.83 15.66 -9.85
N THR A 2 -8.15 15.18 -10.88
CA THR A 2 -7.54 13.84 -10.89
C THR A 2 -6.08 13.92 -10.47
N ILE A 3 -5.74 13.33 -9.32
CA ILE A 3 -4.34 13.14 -8.92
C ILE A 3 -3.84 11.89 -9.66
N ARG A 4 -2.81 12.05 -10.50
CA ARG A 4 -2.18 10.96 -11.25
C ARG A 4 -0.70 10.93 -10.96
N LEU A 5 -0.13 9.72 -10.94
CA LEU A 5 1.32 9.57 -10.93
C LEU A 5 1.88 10.11 -12.25
N THR A 6 2.98 10.87 -12.22
CA THR A 6 3.63 11.30 -13.46
C THR A 6 4.19 10.08 -14.18
N ARG A 7 4.24 10.14 -15.52
CA ARG A 7 4.71 9.02 -16.35
C ARG A 7 6.10 8.54 -15.93
N ASP A 8 7.01 9.47 -15.67
CA ASP A 8 8.38 9.15 -15.24
C ASP A 8 8.40 8.40 -13.90
N LYS A 9 7.61 8.87 -12.91
CA LYS A 9 7.50 8.20 -11.61
C LYS A 9 6.89 6.80 -11.73
N ALA A 10 5.90 6.62 -12.62
CA ALA A 10 5.31 5.32 -12.88
C ALA A 10 6.30 4.34 -13.51
N ILE A 11 7.05 4.80 -14.51
CA ILE A 11 8.12 4.01 -15.16
C ILE A 11 9.21 3.64 -14.16
N ASP A 12 9.65 4.59 -13.32
CA ASP A 12 10.67 4.37 -12.32
C ASP A 12 10.21 3.37 -11.25
N LEU A 13 8.97 3.47 -10.80
CA LEU A 13 8.38 2.52 -9.86
C LEU A 13 8.26 1.12 -10.50
N LYS A 14 7.80 1.02 -11.74
CA LYS A 14 7.75 -0.25 -12.49
C LYS A 14 9.12 -0.90 -12.57
N LYS A 15 10.15 -0.14 -12.95
CA LYS A 15 11.53 -0.62 -13.03
C LYS A 15 12.02 -1.11 -11.68
N ALA A 16 11.75 -0.37 -10.60
CA ALA A 16 12.13 -0.77 -9.25
C ALA A 16 11.44 -2.07 -8.81
N CYS A 17 10.12 -2.20 -9.03
CA CYS A 17 9.38 -3.43 -8.71
C CYS A 17 9.87 -4.63 -9.52
N LYS A 18 10.12 -4.45 -10.82
CA LYS A 18 10.66 -5.50 -11.69
C LYS A 18 12.06 -5.94 -11.23
N ALA A 19 12.95 -4.98 -10.98
CA ALA A 19 14.31 -5.26 -10.50
C ALA A 19 14.29 -6.05 -9.19
N LEU A 20 13.44 -5.65 -8.24
CA LEU A 20 13.29 -6.35 -6.97
C LEU A 20 12.72 -7.77 -7.15
N ARG A 21 11.73 -7.95 -8.04
CA ARG A 21 11.11 -9.25 -8.31
C ARG A 21 12.07 -10.24 -8.97
N THR A 22 12.92 -9.77 -9.89
CA THR A 22 13.85 -10.61 -10.67
C THR A 22 15.26 -10.63 -10.08
N ALA A 23 15.49 -10.02 -8.91
CA ALA A 23 16.80 -9.97 -8.30
C ALA A 23 17.30 -11.39 -7.98
N SER A 24 18.41 -11.78 -8.61
CA SER A 24 19.13 -13.02 -8.27
C SER A 24 20.03 -12.85 -7.05
N LYS A 25 20.42 -11.61 -6.74
CA LYS A 25 21.22 -11.29 -5.55
C LYS A 25 20.32 -11.00 -4.36
N PRO A 26 20.68 -11.45 -3.14
CA PRO A 26 20.00 -11.07 -1.91
C PRO A 26 19.90 -9.55 -1.80
N GLN A 27 18.73 -9.04 -1.40
CA GLN A 27 18.48 -7.61 -1.27
C GLN A 27 18.55 -7.22 0.20
N THR A 28 19.06 -6.03 0.48
CA THR A 28 19.05 -5.51 1.85
C THR A 28 17.64 -5.13 2.27
N ILE A 29 17.35 -5.25 3.57
CA ILE A 29 16.06 -4.80 4.13
C ILE A 29 15.85 -3.30 3.83
N ARG A 30 16.91 -2.50 3.84
CA ARG A 30 16.93 -1.08 3.44
C ARG A 30 16.45 -0.85 2.00
N GLU A 31 16.88 -1.68 1.05
CA GLU A 31 16.44 -1.57 -0.35
C GLU A 31 14.95 -1.86 -0.50
N VAL A 32 14.47 -2.92 0.13
CA VAL A 32 13.05 -3.29 0.13
C VAL A 32 12.21 -2.19 0.77
N ALA A 33 12.64 -1.64 1.91
CA ALA A 33 11.97 -0.53 2.59
C ALA A 33 11.87 0.72 1.71
N ARG A 34 12.93 1.06 0.95
CA ARG A 34 12.91 2.18 0.00
C ARG A 34 11.87 1.99 -1.09
N ILE A 35 11.73 0.77 -1.63
CA ILE A 35 10.74 0.46 -2.67
C ILE A 35 9.32 0.50 -2.10
N ILE A 36 9.10 -0.04 -0.89
CA ILE A 36 7.81 0.09 -0.18
C ILE A 36 7.44 1.57 0.00
N GLY A 37 8.40 2.43 0.39
CA GLY A 37 8.16 3.88 0.48
C GLY A 37 7.70 4.51 -0.83
N LYS A 38 8.29 4.11 -1.97
CA LYS A 38 7.86 4.57 -3.30
C LYS A 38 6.45 4.08 -3.67
N ILE A 39 6.13 2.83 -3.30
CA ILE A 39 4.79 2.26 -3.47
C ILE A 39 3.75 3.07 -2.70
N VAL A 40 3.99 3.31 -1.41
CA VAL A 40 3.07 4.07 -0.53
C VAL A 40 2.88 5.50 -1.03
N ALA A 41 3.97 6.17 -1.44
CA ALA A 41 3.89 7.52 -2.01
C ALA A 41 3.07 7.59 -3.32
N SER A 42 2.87 6.46 -4.00
CA SER A 42 2.14 6.37 -5.26
C SER A 42 0.64 6.08 -5.09
N PHE A 43 0.18 5.78 -3.87
CA PHE A 43 -1.23 5.46 -3.59
C PHE A 43 -2.24 6.50 -4.12
N PRO A 44 -2.03 7.82 -3.99
CA PRO A 44 -2.99 8.80 -4.50
C PRO A 44 -3.21 8.72 -6.02
N GLY A 45 -2.22 8.19 -6.75
CA GLY A 45 -2.26 8.08 -8.21
C GLY A 45 -2.64 6.71 -8.75
N VAL A 46 -2.83 5.70 -7.89
CA VAL A 46 -3.03 4.29 -8.28
C VAL A 46 -4.24 3.73 -7.53
N MET A 47 -5.37 3.60 -8.21
CA MET A 47 -6.71 3.31 -7.64
C MET A 47 -6.75 2.10 -6.69
N TYR A 48 -5.90 1.09 -6.91
CA TYR A 48 -5.85 -0.13 -6.08
C TYR A 48 -4.50 -0.36 -5.40
N GLY A 49 -3.57 0.60 -5.51
CA GLY A 49 -2.22 0.49 -4.94
C GLY A 49 -2.19 0.10 -3.46
N PRO A 50 -3.04 0.67 -2.58
CA PRO A 50 -3.08 0.31 -1.16
C PRO A 50 -3.35 -1.18 -0.86
N LEU A 51 -3.89 -1.94 -1.81
CA LEU A 51 -4.17 -3.37 -1.63
C LEU A 51 -2.93 -4.26 -1.83
N TYR A 52 -1.88 -3.77 -2.49
CA TYR A 52 -0.75 -4.57 -2.97
C TYR A 52 0.59 -4.12 -2.39
N HIS A 53 0.71 -4.05 -1.06
CA HIS A 53 2.00 -3.78 -0.39
C HIS A 53 2.15 -4.50 0.96
N ARG A 54 1.11 -5.23 1.38
CA ARG A 54 1.00 -5.74 2.74
C ARG A 54 1.93 -6.92 2.94
N GLU A 55 2.06 -7.77 1.93
CA GLU A 55 2.96 -8.91 1.98
C GLU A 55 4.42 -8.47 1.92
N LEU A 56 4.73 -7.44 1.12
CA LEU A 56 6.05 -6.79 1.13
C LEU A 56 6.41 -6.22 2.52
N ASP A 57 5.48 -5.53 3.16
CA ASP A 57 5.74 -4.94 4.48
C ASP A 57 5.82 -5.99 5.60
N LYS A 58 5.05 -7.08 5.50
CA LYS A 58 5.17 -8.26 6.37
C LYS A 58 6.54 -8.90 6.26
N ASP A 59 6.99 -9.22 5.04
CA ASP A 59 8.31 -9.83 4.80
C ASP A 59 9.44 -8.93 5.34
N LYS A 60 9.38 -7.62 5.06
CA LYS A 60 10.35 -6.65 5.60
C LYS A 60 10.38 -6.68 7.12
N THR A 61 9.21 -6.63 7.75
CA THR A 61 9.09 -6.55 9.20
C THR A 61 9.56 -7.83 9.87
N GLN A 62 9.28 -8.99 9.28
CA GLN A 62 9.77 -10.27 9.75
C GLN A 62 11.30 -10.35 9.65
N ALA A 63 11.87 -10.02 8.49
CA ALA A 63 13.32 -10.02 8.29
C ALA A 63 14.03 -9.05 9.24
N LEU A 64 13.46 -7.87 9.50
CA LEU A 64 14.02 -6.90 10.43
C LEU A 64 14.03 -7.41 11.88
N LYS A 65 12.99 -8.15 12.29
CA LYS A 65 12.96 -8.79 13.62
C LYS A 65 14.06 -9.85 13.74
N GLU A 66 14.22 -10.69 12.73
CA GLU A 66 15.26 -11.73 12.69
C GLU A 66 16.68 -11.14 12.68
N ALA A 67 16.86 -10.03 11.95
CA ALA A 67 18.11 -9.28 11.88
C ALA A 67 18.37 -8.36 13.10
N LYS A 68 17.53 -8.41 14.14
CA LYS A 68 17.64 -7.58 15.36
C LYS A 68 17.70 -6.07 15.07
N GLY A 69 16.96 -5.63 14.06
CA GLY A 69 16.89 -4.22 13.66
C GLY A 69 17.97 -3.77 12.66
N ASP A 70 18.83 -4.67 12.18
CA ASP A 70 19.81 -4.35 11.15
C ASP A 70 19.13 -4.22 9.76
N PHE A 71 19.14 -3.01 9.20
CA PHE A 71 18.60 -2.73 7.87
C PHE A 71 19.55 -3.11 6.73
N ASP A 72 20.84 -3.29 7.03
CA ASP A 72 21.85 -3.66 6.04
C ASP A 72 21.96 -5.19 5.88
N ALA A 73 21.29 -5.94 6.77
CA ALA A 73 21.06 -7.37 6.60
C ALA A 73 20.24 -7.68 5.34
N THR A 74 20.50 -8.84 4.74
CA THR A 74 19.82 -9.31 3.54
C THR A 74 18.53 -10.06 3.87
N MET A 75 17.53 -9.95 3.01
CA MET A 75 16.25 -10.66 3.14
C MET A 75 15.82 -11.35 1.85
N ALA A 76 14.90 -12.32 1.99
CA ALA A 76 14.21 -12.97 0.90
C ALA A 76 12.75 -12.53 0.85
N LEU A 77 12.20 -12.46 -0.36
CA LEU A 77 10.77 -12.17 -0.57
C LEU A 77 9.99 -13.47 -0.72
N SER A 78 8.86 -13.53 -0.03
CA SER A 78 7.84 -14.56 -0.19
C SER A 78 7.24 -14.53 -1.60
N GLN A 79 6.59 -15.63 -1.99
CA GLN A 79 5.87 -15.69 -3.27
C GLN A 79 4.71 -14.69 -3.32
N SER A 80 4.05 -14.45 -2.18
CA SER A 80 2.98 -13.46 -2.05
C SER A 80 3.49 -12.04 -2.31
N ALA A 81 4.63 -11.65 -1.71
CA ALA A 81 5.25 -10.35 -1.96
C ALA A 81 5.69 -10.18 -3.43
N LYS A 82 6.23 -11.24 -4.06
CA LYS A 82 6.54 -11.23 -5.51
C LYS A 82 5.30 -11.05 -6.38
N THR A 83 4.15 -11.57 -5.95
CA THR A 83 2.87 -11.41 -6.63
C THR A 83 2.37 -9.97 -6.55
N GLU A 84 2.52 -9.31 -5.40
CA GLU A 84 2.26 -7.87 -5.26
C GLU A 84 3.18 -7.04 -6.18
N LEU A 85 4.48 -7.34 -6.22
CA LEU A 85 5.42 -6.65 -7.13
C LEU A 85 5.05 -6.82 -8.60
N HIS A 86 4.60 -8.01 -8.99
CA HIS A 86 4.11 -8.25 -10.34
C HIS A 86 2.83 -7.46 -10.65
N TRP A 87 1.93 -7.34 -9.68
CA TRP A 87 0.74 -6.49 -9.83
C TRP A 87 1.14 -5.03 -10.11
N TRP A 88 2.09 -4.47 -9.36
CA TRP A 88 2.62 -3.13 -9.62
C TRP A 88 3.25 -2.99 -11.01
N GLU A 89 4.00 -4.00 -11.45
CA GLU A 89 4.60 -4.02 -12.80
C GLU A 89 3.55 -3.88 -13.91
N CYS A 90 2.41 -4.54 -13.76
CA CYS A 90 1.33 -4.55 -14.75
C CYS A 90 0.44 -3.31 -14.70
N HIS A 91 0.25 -2.70 -13.53
CA HIS A 91 -0.82 -1.71 -13.32
C HIS A 91 -0.33 -0.28 -13.08
N VAL A 92 0.92 -0.04 -12.66
CA VAL A 92 1.36 1.30 -12.22
C VAL A 92 1.30 2.38 -13.31
N GLU A 93 1.49 2.02 -14.58
CA GLU A 93 1.43 2.98 -15.70
C GLU A 93 -0.01 3.28 -16.17
N ASN A 94 -0.91 2.31 -16.01
CA ASN A 94 -2.28 2.36 -16.56
C ASN A 94 -3.35 2.58 -15.49
N SER A 95 -2.99 2.48 -14.21
CA SER A 95 -3.90 2.73 -13.11
C SER A 95 -4.08 4.23 -12.92
N PHE A 96 -5.32 4.67 -12.91
CA PHE A 96 -5.68 6.03 -12.56
C PHE A 96 -6.99 6.01 -11.79
N PRO A 97 -7.18 6.89 -10.80
CA PRO A 97 -8.48 7.04 -10.15
C PRO A 97 -9.51 7.51 -11.19
N LYS A 98 -10.56 6.70 -11.43
CA LYS A 98 -11.79 7.16 -12.06
C LYS A 98 -12.56 7.93 -11.00
N LEU A 99 -12.48 9.25 -11.07
CA LEU A 99 -13.40 10.12 -10.34
C LEU A 99 -14.63 10.27 -11.22
N THR A 100 -15.58 9.33 -11.13
CA THR A 100 -16.95 9.63 -11.57
C THR A 100 -17.55 10.51 -10.49
N HIS A 101 -17.62 11.81 -10.76
CA HIS A 101 -18.23 12.77 -9.86
C HIS A 101 -19.72 12.85 -10.21
N GLU A 102 -20.51 11.87 -9.76
CA GLU A 102 -21.93 12.18 -9.55
C GLU A 102 -22.01 13.01 -8.27
N GLU A 103 -22.77 14.09 -8.34
CA GLU A 103 -22.93 15.03 -7.23
C GLU A 103 -23.37 14.26 -5.98
N PRO A 104 -22.65 14.38 -4.84
CA PRO A 104 -22.99 13.63 -3.64
C PRO A 104 -24.33 14.16 -3.10
N GLN A 105 -25.39 13.36 -3.23
CA GLN A 105 -26.71 13.70 -2.70
C GLN A 105 -26.75 13.68 -1.16
N GLN A 106 -25.73 13.17 -0.47
CA GLN A 106 -25.65 13.20 0.99
C GLN A 106 -24.22 13.41 1.51
N LYS A 107 -24.08 14.36 2.43
CA LYS A 107 -22.85 14.73 3.13
C LYS A 107 -22.94 14.20 4.56
N ILE A 108 -22.21 13.12 4.86
CA ILE A 108 -22.05 12.64 6.24
C ILE A 108 -20.77 13.27 6.80
N THR A 109 -20.93 14.18 7.74
CA THR A 109 -19.84 14.72 8.57
C THR A 109 -19.81 13.93 9.87
N THR A 110 -18.75 13.15 10.07
CA THR A 110 -18.40 12.58 11.37
C THR A 110 -17.26 13.43 11.93
N ASP A 111 -17.49 13.95 13.13
CA ASP A 111 -16.57 14.77 13.91
C ASP A 111 -15.33 13.95 14.31
N ALA A 112 -14.19 14.39 13.78
CA ALA A 112 -12.91 13.77 14.02
C ALA A 112 -12.30 14.28 15.33
N SER A 113 -12.72 13.71 16.47
CA SER A 113 -11.83 13.57 17.62
C SER A 113 -11.33 12.14 17.63
N GLY A 114 -10.03 11.99 17.34
CA GLY A 114 -9.41 10.70 17.10
C GLY A 114 -9.58 9.70 18.25
N TRP A 115 -9.60 8.43 17.85
CA TRP A 115 -9.47 7.22 18.67
C TRP A 115 -10.74 6.77 19.41
N GLY A 116 -11.61 6.05 18.71
CA GLY A 116 -12.66 5.23 19.32
C GLY A 116 -13.91 5.14 18.46
N ALA A 117 -14.08 4.03 17.74
CA ALA A 117 -15.40 3.61 17.32
C ALA A 117 -15.89 2.64 18.40
N GLU A 118 -16.85 3.07 19.20
CA GLU A 118 -17.54 2.24 20.17
C GLU A 118 -18.83 1.74 19.52
N TYR A 119 -18.95 0.43 19.37
CA TYR A 119 -20.20 -0.22 18.96
C TYR A 119 -20.47 -1.36 19.93
N GLN A 120 -21.42 -1.13 20.84
CA GLN A 120 -21.96 -2.10 21.80
C GLN A 120 -20.90 -2.76 22.72
N ASP A 121 -20.31 -1.95 23.62
CA ASP A 121 -19.75 -2.39 24.91
C ASP A 121 -18.65 -3.48 24.93
N ILE A 122 -17.93 -3.72 23.82
CA ILE A 122 -16.76 -4.61 23.86
C ILE A 122 -15.51 -3.88 23.37
N SER A 123 -14.65 -3.54 24.33
CA SER A 123 -13.30 -3.02 24.12
C SER A 123 -12.37 -4.13 23.65
N THR A 124 -11.79 -3.98 22.46
CA THR A 124 -10.56 -4.69 22.07
C THR A 124 -9.52 -3.67 21.64
N GLY A 125 -8.56 -3.40 22.54
CA GLY A 125 -7.43 -2.52 22.29
C GLY A 125 -6.51 -3.09 21.21
N GLY A 126 -6.18 -2.25 20.22
CA GLY A 126 -5.16 -2.51 19.21
C GLY A 126 -4.35 -1.24 18.96
N CYS A 127 -3.10 -1.24 19.44
CA CYS A 127 -2.13 -0.16 19.29
C CYS A 127 -1.80 0.07 17.81
N GLY A 128 -1.78 1.35 17.40
CA GLY A 128 -2.07 1.75 16.02
C GLY A 128 -0.95 1.66 14.98
N LEU A 129 -1.37 1.82 13.72
CA LEU A 129 -0.65 2.50 12.63
C LEU A 129 -1.71 3.14 11.73
N SER A 130 -1.65 4.47 11.62
CA SER A 130 -2.60 5.31 10.91
C SER A 130 -2.45 5.15 9.40
N LEU A 131 -3.37 4.43 8.77
CA LEU A 131 -3.71 4.58 7.35
C LEU A 131 -5.22 4.83 7.27
N LYS A 132 -5.62 6.08 7.01
CA LYS A 132 -7.00 6.41 6.63
C LYS A 132 -7.31 5.67 5.32
N LEU A 133 -7.93 4.50 5.44
CA LEU A 133 -8.50 3.77 4.33
C LEU A 133 -9.98 4.11 4.29
N GLN A 134 -10.36 5.04 3.41
CA GLN A 134 -11.75 5.36 3.17
C GLN A 134 -12.33 4.25 2.27
N ILE A 135 -12.78 3.15 2.89
CA ILE A 135 -13.55 2.10 2.20
C ILE A 135 -15.01 2.56 2.21
N THR A 136 -15.49 3.06 1.07
CA THR A 136 -16.93 3.21 0.84
C THR A 136 -17.44 1.88 0.28
N LEU A 137 -18.06 1.04 1.12
CA LEU A 137 -18.84 -0.11 0.67
C LEU A 137 -20.18 0.42 0.13
N THR A 138 -20.35 0.46 -1.19
CA THR A 138 -21.69 0.50 -1.79
C THR A 138 -22.16 -0.93 -2.00
N THR A 139 -23.16 -1.32 -1.22
CA THR A 139 -23.97 -2.52 -1.40
C THR A 139 -24.54 -2.56 -2.82
N LEU A 140 -24.20 -3.61 -3.57
CA LEU A 140 -24.95 -3.99 -4.77
C LEU A 140 -26.33 -4.47 -4.29
N LYS A 141 -27.37 -3.68 -4.56
CA LYS A 141 -28.74 -4.17 -4.72
C LYS A 141 -29.01 -4.28 -6.21
N CYS A 142 -29.09 -5.52 -6.69
CA CYS A 142 -30.15 -6.06 -7.54
C CYS A 142 -29.93 -7.58 -7.62
#